data_AF-A0A9P1GXH7-F1
#
_entry.id   AF-A0A9P1GXH7-F1
#
_cell.length_a   1.000
_cell.length_b   1.000
_cell.length_c   1.000
_cell.angle_alpha   90.00
_cell.angle_beta   90.00
_cell.angle_gamma   90.00
#
_symmetry.space_group_name_H-M   'P 1'
#
loop_
_entity.id
_entity.type
_entity.pdbx_description
1 polymer ?
#
loop_
_entity_poly.entity_id
_entity_poly.type
_entity_poly.pdbx_seq_one_letter_code
_entity_poly.pdbx_strand_id
1 'polypeptide(L)'
;MITKAGVPSKKVIVGISSYGRSFHMAEPGYKEPMCQFTGSSTESDAAKGPYPDTRGCIASAEIRQILLDGQYPECIGYYVESYHDGPSNSDILVYNDEEWVAWMTDTTKSTRILWVKGLNFGGVSDWAVDLNIDYSDSGVGETENRDIILCHLIYKFASLNKLVIDTNKIRPRYKPIYTLYILNNILNK
;
A
#
# COMPACT_ATOMS: atom_id res chain seq x y z
N MET A 1 -21.41 -6.00 22.23
CA MET A 1 -22.71 -5.29 22.38
C MET A 1 -23.86 -5.98 21.67
N ILE A 2 -23.72 -6.47 20.43
CA ILE A 2 -24.84 -7.07 19.67
C ILE A 2 -25.33 -8.42 20.21
N THR A 3 -24.43 -9.32 20.60
CA THR A 3 -24.79 -10.64 21.17
C THR A 3 -25.35 -10.53 22.57
N LYS A 4 -24.83 -9.59 23.38
CA LYS A 4 -25.38 -9.25 24.71
C LYS A 4 -26.81 -8.71 24.62
N ALA A 5 -27.19 -8.10 23.51
CA ALA A 5 -28.55 -7.66 23.23
C ALA A 5 -29.48 -8.78 22.74
N GLY A 6 -29.04 -10.05 22.73
CA GLY A 6 -29.85 -11.21 22.41
C GLY A 6 -29.77 -11.69 20.95
N VAL A 7 -28.97 -11.05 20.09
CA VAL A 7 -28.77 -11.52 18.71
C VAL A 7 -27.86 -12.76 18.73
N PRO A 8 -28.31 -13.93 18.22
CA PRO A 8 -27.45 -15.11 18.15
C PRO A 8 -26.22 -14.86 17.27
N SER A 9 -25.02 -15.28 17.71
CA SER A 9 -23.76 -15.04 16.99
C SER A 9 -23.82 -15.46 15.52
N LYS A 10 -24.40 -16.62 15.21
CA LYS A 10 -24.55 -17.12 13.83
C LYS A 10 -25.38 -16.23 12.89
N LYS A 11 -26.11 -15.23 13.43
CA LYS A 11 -26.86 -14.23 12.65
C LYS A 11 -26.10 -12.90 12.52
N VAL A 12 -24.91 -12.79 13.11
CA VAL A 12 -24.05 -11.60 13.04
C VAL A 12 -23.00 -11.83 11.95
N ILE A 13 -22.94 -10.92 10.99
CA ILE A 13 -21.90 -10.86 9.95
C ILE A 13 -20.99 -9.69 10.30
N VAL A 14 -19.70 -9.96 10.52
CA VAL A 14 -18.76 -8.95 11.00
C VAL A 14 -18.15 -8.19 9.81
N GLY A 15 -18.22 -6.86 9.85
CA GLY A 15 -17.60 -6.02 8.83
C GLY A 15 -16.08 -6.09 8.88
N ILE A 16 -15.44 -6.21 7.72
CA ILE A 16 -14.02 -6.01 7.48
C ILE A 16 -13.86 -5.01 6.33
N SER A 17 -12.69 -4.36 6.23
CA SER A 17 -12.42 -3.39 5.19
C SER A 17 -11.38 -3.87 4.18
N SER A 18 -11.48 -3.31 2.99
CA SER A 18 -10.50 -3.33 1.90
C SER A 18 -9.98 -1.92 1.63
N TYR A 19 -9.97 -1.08 2.65
CA TYR A 19 -9.45 0.29 2.62
C TYR A 19 -8.89 0.64 4.00
N GLY A 20 -8.06 1.68 4.04
CA GLY A 20 -7.57 2.32 5.25
C GLY A 20 -8.17 3.69 5.48
N ARG A 21 -8.17 4.12 6.74
CA ARG A 21 -8.46 5.50 7.12
C ARG A 21 -7.15 6.26 7.25
N SER A 22 -7.05 7.38 6.55
CA SER A 22 -5.86 8.23 6.54
C SER A 22 -6.07 9.52 7.33
N PHE A 23 -4.98 10.03 7.89
CA PHE A 23 -4.94 11.28 8.64
C PHE A 23 -3.62 12.00 8.37
N HIS A 24 -3.67 13.33 8.29
CA HIS A 24 -2.47 14.16 8.27
C HIS A 24 -2.06 14.48 9.72
N MET A 25 -0.89 14.02 10.13
CA MET A 25 -0.34 14.22 11.47
C MET A 25 -0.07 15.71 11.71
N ALA A 26 -0.34 16.17 12.93
CA ALA A 26 -0.02 17.55 13.31
C ALA A 26 1.49 17.75 13.56
N GLU A 27 2.22 16.67 13.87
CA GLU A 27 3.66 16.67 14.12
C GLU A 27 4.29 15.43 13.48
N PRO A 28 5.26 15.61 12.56
CA PRO A 28 6.00 14.50 11.94
C PRO A 28 6.64 13.58 12.99
N GLY A 29 6.51 12.27 12.81
CA GLY A 29 7.13 11.28 13.68
C GLY A 29 6.44 11.06 15.04
N TYR A 30 5.40 11.83 15.39
CA TYR A 30 4.61 11.59 16.59
C TYR A 30 3.45 10.61 16.26
N LYS A 31 3.58 9.33 16.65
CA LYS A 31 2.69 8.22 16.23
C LYS A 31 2.02 7.44 17.39
N GLU A 32 2.07 8.00 18.59
CA GLU A 32 1.45 7.47 19.81
C GLU A 32 -0.08 7.63 19.83
N PRO A 33 -0.81 6.92 20.73
CA PRO A 33 -2.27 6.98 20.79
C PRO A 33 -2.88 8.36 21.04
N MET A 34 -2.09 9.31 21.58
CA MET A 34 -2.53 10.67 21.89
C MET A 34 -2.08 11.70 20.84
N CYS A 35 -1.52 11.25 19.73
CA CYS A 35 -1.10 12.11 18.63
C CYS A 35 -2.29 12.83 18.02
N GLN A 36 -2.06 14.09 17.68
CA GLN A 36 -3.06 14.93 17.04
C GLN A 36 -2.93 14.84 15.53
N PHE A 37 -4.06 14.96 14.87
CA PHE A 37 -4.18 15.08 13.43
C PHE A 37 -4.83 16.43 13.10
N THR A 38 -4.56 16.91 11.90
CA THR A 38 -5.16 18.12 11.36
C THR A 38 -6.47 17.80 10.62
N GLY A 39 -7.12 18.81 10.07
CA GLY A 39 -8.46 18.74 9.50
C GLY A 39 -9.57 19.15 10.48
N SER A 40 -10.79 19.15 9.96
CA SER A 40 -12.02 19.45 10.68
C SER A 40 -12.92 18.23 10.77
N SER A 41 -14.08 18.35 11.41
CA SER A 41 -15.08 17.28 11.46
C SER A 41 -15.66 16.92 10.09
N THR A 42 -15.51 17.79 9.09
CA THR A 42 -16.12 17.65 7.77
C THR A 42 -15.10 17.61 6.63
N GLU A 43 -13.85 17.99 6.88
CA GLU A 43 -12.79 18.04 5.88
C GLU A 43 -11.52 17.41 6.46
N SER A 44 -11.00 16.39 5.78
CA SER A 44 -9.74 15.76 6.15
C SER A 44 -8.59 16.47 5.43
N ASP A 45 -7.50 16.74 6.15
CA ASP A 45 -6.25 17.29 5.59
C ASP A 45 -5.33 16.18 5.05
N ALA A 46 -5.69 14.90 5.22
CA ALA A 46 -4.93 13.78 4.72
C ALA A 46 -4.74 13.85 3.20
N ALA A 47 -3.57 13.41 2.73
CA ALA A 47 -3.32 13.22 1.32
C ALA A 47 -4.38 12.32 0.70
N LYS A 48 -4.86 12.73 -0.47
CA LYS A 48 -5.82 11.95 -1.24
C LYS A 48 -5.12 10.89 -2.07
N GLY A 49 -5.70 9.69 -2.11
CA GLY A 49 -5.35 8.70 -3.12
C GLY A 49 -5.86 9.12 -4.51
N PRO A 50 -5.26 8.63 -5.61
CA PRO A 50 -5.76 8.88 -6.96
C PRO A 50 -7.20 8.37 -7.20
N TYR A 51 -7.63 7.29 -6.51
CA TYR A 51 -8.93 6.66 -6.66
C TYR A 51 -9.38 6.00 -5.34
N PRO A 52 -10.39 6.55 -4.63
CA PRO A 52 -11.53 7.28 -5.19
C PRO A 52 -11.44 8.81 -5.06
N ASP A 53 -10.25 9.41 -4.98
CA ASP A 53 -10.08 10.86 -4.78
C ASP A 53 -10.84 11.38 -3.55
N THR A 54 -10.71 10.65 -2.43
CA THR A 54 -11.38 10.99 -1.17
C THR A 54 -10.34 11.14 -0.07
N ARG A 55 -10.22 12.32 0.53
CA ARG A 55 -9.33 12.52 1.69
C ARG A 55 -9.84 11.73 2.89
N GLY A 56 -8.93 11.14 3.65
CA GLY A 56 -9.25 10.32 4.81
C GLY A 56 -9.72 8.88 4.48
N CYS A 57 -9.67 8.47 3.22
CA CYS A 57 -9.98 7.11 2.79
C CYS A 57 -9.05 6.72 1.64
N ILE A 58 -8.33 5.62 1.80
CA ILE A 58 -7.39 5.12 0.78
C ILE A 58 -7.61 3.63 0.58
N ALA A 59 -7.75 3.20 -0.68
CA ALA A 59 -8.01 1.81 -1.02
C ALA A 59 -6.82 0.92 -0.63
N SER A 60 -7.07 -0.35 -0.27
CA SER A 60 -5.99 -1.31 -0.02
C SER A 60 -5.09 -1.50 -1.24
N ALA A 61 -5.63 -1.40 -2.45
CA ALA A 61 -4.83 -1.39 -3.68
C ALA A 61 -3.85 -0.21 -3.72
N GLU A 62 -4.32 1.01 -3.46
CA GLU A 62 -3.48 2.23 -3.42
C GLU A 62 -2.41 2.16 -2.32
N ILE A 63 -2.77 1.66 -1.14
CA ILE A 63 -1.82 1.46 -0.04
C ILE A 63 -0.69 0.51 -0.47
N ARG A 64 -1.02 -0.59 -1.17
CA ARG A 64 0.01 -1.50 -1.71
C ARG A 64 0.89 -0.80 -2.74
N GLN A 65 0.34 0.09 -3.57
CA GLN A 65 1.14 0.90 -4.49
C GLN A 65 2.10 1.84 -3.74
N ILE A 66 1.65 2.54 -2.69
CA ILE A 66 2.53 3.39 -1.86
C ILE A 66 3.67 2.57 -1.25
N LEU A 67 3.37 1.38 -0.73
CA LEU A 67 4.39 0.47 -0.20
C LEU A 67 5.38 -0.01 -1.25
N LEU A 68 4.93 -0.20 -2.49
CA LEU A 68 5.80 -0.55 -3.62
C LEU A 68 6.70 0.64 -4.01
N ASP A 69 6.15 1.85 -4.04
CA ASP A 69 6.88 3.08 -4.38
C ASP A 69 7.92 3.43 -3.31
N GLY A 70 7.59 3.20 -2.05
CA GLY A 70 8.50 3.35 -0.90
C GLY A 70 9.70 2.40 -0.89
N GLN A 71 9.73 1.38 -1.76
CA GLN A 71 10.94 0.56 -1.98
C GLN A 71 12.00 1.28 -2.83
N TYR A 72 11.65 2.42 -3.43
CA TYR A 72 12.49 3.18 -4.35
C TYR A 72 12.50 4.69 -4.01
N PRO A 73 12.83 5.08 -2.77
CA PRO A 73 12.75 6.47 -2.31
C PRO A 73 13.65 7.41 -3.13
N GLU A 74 14.81 6.95 -3.58
CA GLU A 74 15.74 7.74 -4.40
C GLU A 74 15.19 8.10 -5.79
N CYS A 75 14.18 7.36 -6.26
CA CYS A 75 13.56 7.58 -7.56
C CYS A 75 12.26 8.37 -7.45
N ILE A 76 11.39 7.91 -6.54
CA ILE A 76 9.98 8.33 -6.47
C ILE A 76 9.80 9.43 -5.43
N GLY A 77 10.77 9.61 -4.53
CA GLY A 77 10.69 10.60 -3.45
C GLY A 77 9.70 10.22 -2.35
N TYR A 78 9.24 8.96 -2.31
CA TYR A 78 8.34 8.44 -1.29
C TYR A 78 9.14 7.73 -0.20
N TYR A 79 9.11 8.29 1.01
CA TYR A 79 9.62 7.62 2.20
C TYR A 79 8.46 6.96 2.92
N VAL A 80 8.61 5.67 3.22
CA VAL A 80 7.53 4.85 3.74
C VAL A 80 8.03 4.02 4.91
N GLU A 81 7.25 4.02 5.99
CA GLU A 81 7.40 3.14 7.14
C GLU A 81 6.10 2.38 7.37
N SER A 82 6.19 1.09 7.68
CA SER A 82 5.02 0.28 8.02
C SER A 82 5.29 -0.63 9.20
N TYR A 83 4.30 -0.77 10.09
CA TYR A 83 4.38 -1.64 11.26
C TYR A 83 3.01 -2.18 11.66
N HIS A 84 2.99 -3.27 12.43
CA HIS A 84 1.76 -3.84 12.97
C HIS A 84 1.53 -3.33 14.39
N ASP A 85 0.38 -2.69 14.64
CA ASP A 85 -0.06 -2.30 15.97
C ASP A 85 -0.82 -3.45 16.63
N GLY A 86 -0.11 -4.26 17.42
CA GLY A 86 -0.65 -5.45 18.08
C GLY A 86 -1.89 -5.21 18.96
N PRO A 87 -1.92 -4.17 19.81
CA PRO A 87 -3.09 -3.82 20.62
C PRO A 87 -4.39 -3.62 19.81
N SER A 88 -4.35 -2.93 18.66
CA SER A 88 -5.53 -2.76 17.80
C SER A 88 -5.67 -3.88 16.75
N ASN A 89 -4.63 -4.70 16.55
CA ASN A 89 -4.48 -5.65 15.45
C ASN A 89 -4.73 -4.96 14.09
N SER A 90 -4.10 -3.80 13.91
CA SER A 90 -4.16 -3.00 12.68
C SER A 90 -2.76 -2.86 12.11
N ASP A 91 -2.66 -2.72 10.78
CA ASP A 91 -1.41 -2.36 10.16
C ASP A 91 -1.38 -0.86 9.94
N ILE A 92 -0.24 -0.26 10.28
CA ILE A 92 -0.02 1.17 10.18
C ILE A 92 0.98 1.44 9.06
N LEU A 93 0.65 2.41 8.22
CA LEU A 93 1.51 2.97 7.21
C LEU A 93 1.75 4.45 7.54
N VAL A 94 3.00 4.89 7.52
CA VAL A 94 3.36 6.30 7.53
C VAL A 94 4.15 6.61 6.28
N TYR A 95 3.78 7.67 5.56
CA TYR A 95 4.48 8.09 4.35
C TYR A 95 4.61 9.61 4.26
N ASN A 96 5.65 10.07 3.55
CA ASN A 96 5.97 11.50 3.38
C ASN A 96 5.97 12.29 4.70
N ASP A 97 6.48 11.65 5.76
CA ASP A 97 6.66 12.15 7.13
C ASP A 97 5.37 12.50 7.92
N GLU A 98 4.29 12.89 7.26
CA GLU A 98 3.08 13.44 7.89
C GLU A 98 1.81 12.64 7.59
N GLU A 99 1.80 11.74 6.61
CA GLU A 99 0.61 10.96 6.29
C GLU A 99 0.59 9.64 7.06
N TRP A 100 -0.50 9.38 7.77
CA TRP A 100 -0.68 8.19 8.59
C TRP A 100 -1.94 7.43 8.16
N VAL A 101 -1.84 6.10 8.02
CA VAL A 101 -2.95 5.26 7.60
C VAL A 101 -3.04 4.01 8.47
N ALA A 102 -4.23 3.76 9.04
CA ALA A 102 -4.58 2.45 9.60
C ALA A 102 -5.34 1.63 8.56
N TRP A 103 -4.87 0.41 8.31
CA TRP A 103 -5.44 -0.51 7.33
C TRP A 103 -5.23 -1.97 7.76
N MET A 104 -5.49 -2.91 6.86
CA MET A 104 -5.18 -4.32 7.04
C MET A 104 -4.43 -4.87 5.83
N THR A 105 -3.25 -5.40 6.10
CA THR A 105 -2.55 -6.33 5.19
C THR A 105 -3.37 -7.60 5.01
N ASP A 106 -3.04 -8.38 3.97
CA ASP A 106 -3.69 -9.67 3.72
C ASP A 106 -3.53 -10.63 4.92
N THR A 107 -2.39 -10.58 5.61
CA THR A 107 -2.15 -11.35 6.84
C THR A 107 -3.12 -10.93 7.95
N THR A 108 -3.17 -9.64 8.29
CA THR A 108 -4.06 -9.14 9.36
C THR A 108 -5.53 -9.33 9.05
N LYS A 109 -5.93 -9.17 7.78
CA LYS A 109 -7.30 -9.45 7.34
C LYS A 109 -7.64 -10.93 7.50
N SER A 110 -6.73 -11.83 7.12
CA SER A 110 -6.90 -13.28 7.28
C SER A 110 -7.00 -13.70 8.75
N THR A 111 -6.13 -13.19 9.64
CA THR A 111 -6.20 -13.49 11.08
C THR A 111 -7.49 -12.98 11.70
N ARG A 112 -7.99 -11.81 11.27
CA ARG A 112 -9.28 -11.26 11.72
C ARG A 112 -10.46 -12.12 11.27
N ILE A 113 -10.45 -12.64 10.04
CA ILE A 113 -11.47 -13.59 9.55
C ILE A 113 -11.47 -14.87 10.40
N LEU A 114 -10.29 -15.42 10.71
CA LEU A 114 -10.16 -16.60 11.56
C LEU A 114 -10.66 -16.35 12.99
N TRP A 115 -10.37 -15.18 13.55
CA TRP A 115 -10.90 -14.76 14.85
C TRP A 115 -12.43 -14.68 14.85
N VAL A 116 -13.04 -14.04 13.84
CA VAL A 116 -14.50 -13.98 13.66
C VAL A 116 -15.11 -15.38 13.58
N LYS A 117 -14.47 -16.29 12.83
CA LYS A 117 -14.90 -17.69 12.72
C LYS A 117 -14.84 -18.40 14.07
N GLY A 118 -13.76 -18.21 14.84
CA GLY A 118 -13.59 -18.79 16.17
C GLY A 118 -14.65 -18.36 17.19
N LEU A 119 -15.29 -17.20 16.98
CA LEU A 119 -16.39 -16.70 17.80
C LEU A 119 -17.78 -17.24 17.40
N ASN A 120 -17.86 -18.18 16.44
CA ASN A 120 -19.11 -18.72 15.90
C ASN A 120 -20.05 -17.64 15.33
N PHE A 121 -19.48 -16.57 14.77
CA PHE A 121 -20.24 -15.62 13.98
C PHE A 121 -20.64 -16.20 12.62
N GLY A 122 -21.67 -15.62 12.00
CA GLY A 122 -22.22 -16.13 10.73
C GLY A 122 -21.28 -15.94 9.54
N GLY A 123 -20.30 -15.04 9.65
CA GLY A 123 -19.30 -14.79 8.62
C GLY A 123 -18.77 -13.36 8.67
N VAL A 124 -18.17 -12.92 7.57
CA VAL A 124 -17.68 -11.55 7.37
C VAL A 124 -18.36 -10.89 6.16
N SER A 125 -18.44 -9.57 6.19
CA SER A 125 -18.84 -8.73 5.06
C SER A 125 -17.68 -7.77 4.79
N ASP A 126 -17.22 -7.72 3.54
CA ASP A 126 -16.07 -6.92 3.14
C ASP A 126 -16.52 -5.65 2.41
N TRP A 127 -16.02 -4.51 2.85
CA TRP A 127 -16.19 -3.24 2.17
C TRP A 127 -14.86 -2.72 1.63
N ALA A 128 -14.63 -2.68 0.32
CA ALA A 128 -15.40 -3.30 -0.74
C ALA A 128 -14.44 -3.96 -1.73
N VAL A 129 -14.97 -4.84 -2.60
CA VAL A 129 -14.16 -5.66 -3.50
C VAL A 129 -13.31 -4.82 -4.46
N ASP A 130 -13.83 -3.68 -4.92
CA ASP A 130 -13.17 -2.71 -5.81
C ASP A 130 -12.01 -1.96 -5.14
N LEU A 131 -12.01 -1.88 -3.81
CA LEU A 131 -10.94 -1.23 -3.04
C LEU A 131 -9.79 -2.19 -2.72
N ASN A 132 -10.03 -3.50 -2.83
CA ASN A 132 -9.09 -4.50 -2.36
C ASN A 132 -7.89 -4.64 -3.28
N ILE A 133 -8.11 -4.84 -4.58
CA ILE A 133 -7.07 -5.26 -5.52
C ILE A 133 -7.25 -4.46 -6.81
N ASP A 134 -6.14 -3.96 -7.35
CA ASP A 134 -6.11 -3.41 -8.70
C ASP A 134 -6.03 -4.53 -9.74
N TYR A 135 -6.80 -4.35 -10.82
CA TYR A 135 -6.68 -5.15 -12.02
C TYR A 135 -5.83 -4.39 -13.02
N SER A 136 -4.54 -4.71 -13.11
CA SER A 136 -3.75 -4.41 -14.31
C SER A 136 -3.95 -5.52 -15.36
N ASP A 137 -3.60 -5.25 -16.61
CA ASP A 137 -3.66 -6.23 -17.71
C ASP A 137 -2.82 -7.51 -17.45
N SER A 138 -1.92 -7.49 -16.47
CA SER A 138 -1.07 -8.61 -16.04
C SER A 138 -1.61 -9.41 -14.85
N GLY A 139 -2.73 -8.99 -14.26
CA GLY A 139 -3.40 -9.68 -13.16
C GLY A 139 -3.17 -9.06 -11.77
N VAL A 140 -3.81 -9.68 -10.78
CA VAL A 140 -3.91 -9.24 -9.38
C VAL A 140 -2.55 -8.85 -8.80
N GLY A 141 -2.38 -7.58 -8.42
CA GLY A 141 -1.19 -7.09 -7.72
C GLY A 141 0.08 -7.00 -8.58
N GLU A 142 -0.03 -7.14 -9.90
CA GLU A 142 1.04 -6.78 -10.82
C GLU A 142 0.79 -5.38 -11.39
N THR A 143 0.84 -4.36 -10.54
CA THR A 143 0.88 -2.98 -11.03
C THR A 143 2.07 -2.82 -11.96
N GLU A 144 1.81 -2.70 -13.27
CA GLU A 144 2.75 -2.14 -14.23
C GLU A 144 2.90 -0.65 -13.92
N ASN A 145 3.57 -0.33 -12.82
CA ASN A 145 3.87 1.05 -12.52
C ASN A 145 4.94 1.51 -13.52
N ARG A 146 4.50 2.26 -14.53
CA ARG A 146 5.38 2.88 -15.54
C ARG A 146 6.45 3.76 -14.87
N ASP A 147 6.16 4.32 -13.70
CA ASP A 147 7.11 5.13 -12.95
C ASP A 147 8.18 4.26 -12.26
N ILE A 148 7.86 3.03 -11.84
CA ILE A 148 8.86 2.05 -11.37
C ILE A 148 9.71 1.53 -12.55
N ILE A 149 9.12 1.36 -13.74
CA ILE A 149 9.88 1.05 -14.97
C ILE A 149 10.85 2.18 -15.30
N LEU A 150 10.42 3.44 -15.17
CA LEU A 150 11.26 4.63 -15.38
C LEU A 150 12.32 4.81 -14.28
N CYS A 151 12.01 4.45 -13.03
CA CYS A 151 12.96 4.39 -11.91
C CYS A 151 14.06 3.33 -12.14
N HIS A 152 13.70 2.19 -12.72
CA HIS A 152 14.67 1.24 -13.30
C HIS A 152 15.23 1.72 -14.64
N LEU A 153 15.30 3.02 -14.91
CA LEU A 153 16.15 3.60 -15.95
C LEU A 153 17.12 4.66 -15.38
N ILE A 154 17.16 4.84 -14.05
CA ILE A 154 18.06 5.81 -13.40
C ILE A 154 19.52 5.34 -13.47
N TYR A 155 19.78 4.02 -13.42
CA TYR A 155 21.12 3.50 -13.67
C TYR A 155 21.51 3.71 -15.13
N LYS A 156 22.40 4.68 -15.38
CA LYS A 156 23.03 4.86 -16.69
C LYS A 156 24.16 3.84 -16.86
N PHE A 157 23.93 2.81 -17.65
CA PHE A 157 24.97 1.88 -18.06
C PHE A 157 25.61 2.37 -19.37
N ALA A 158 26.92 2.61 -19.34
CA ALA A 158 27.66 3.07 -20.52
C ALA A 158 27.94 1.95 -21.53
N SER A 159 27.82 0.68 -21.13
CA SER A 159 28.08 -0.49 -21.99
C SER A 159 27.44 -1.75 -21.44
N LEU A 160 27.27 -2.76 -22.30
CA LEU A 160 26.79 -4.09 -21.92
C LEU A 160 27.67 -4.75 -20.86
N ASN A 161 28.99 -4.54 -20.89
CA ASN A 161 29.90 -5.09 -19.88
C ASN A 161 29.65 -4.52 -18.49
N LYS A 162 29.38 -3.20 -18.40
CA LYS A 162 28.99 -2.55 -17.15
C LYS A 162 27.66 -3.09 -16.62
N LEU A 163 26.69 -3.34 -17.51
CA LEU A 163 25.41 -3.94 -17.16
C LEU A 163 25.59 -5.35 -16.59
N VAL A 164 26.47 -6.17 -17.18
CA VAL A 164 26.76 -7.53 -16.73
C VAL A 164 27.41 -7.54 -15.33
N ILE A 165 28.35 -6.63 -15.07
CA ILE A 165 29.02 -6.52 -13.76
C ILE A 165 28.03 -6.12 -12.66
N ASP A 166 27.10 -5.23 -12.97
CA ASP A 166 26.11 -4.71 -12.02
C ASP A 166 24.77 -5.48 -12.07
N THR A 167 24.73 -6.66 -12.70
CA THR A 167 23.50 -7.47 -12.92
C THR A 167 22.72 -7.74 -11.64
N ASN A 168 23.40 -7.87 -10.50
CA ASN A 168 22.78 -8.16 -9.21
C ASN A 168 22.06 -6.95 -8.62
N LYS A 169 22.31 -5.75 -9.13
CA LYS A 169 21.62 -4.51 -8.76
C LYS A 169 20.31 -4.32 -9.54
N ILE A 170 20.01 -5.21 -10.48
CA ILE A 170 18.90 -5.07 -11.44
C ILE A 170 17.99 -6.28 -11.33
N ARG A 171 16.69 -6.07 -11.07
CA ARG A 171 15.72 -7.18 -11.06
C ARG A 171 15.65 -7.84 -12.45
N PRO A 172 15.47 -9.18 -12.53
CA PRO A 172 15.53 -9.93 -13.80
C PRO A 172 14.68 -9.35 -14.93
N ARG A 173 13.47 -8.85 -14.61
CA ARG A 173 12.53 -8.28 -15.60
C ARG A 173 13.03 -7.00 -16.31
N TYR A 174 13.96 -6.26 -15.72
CA TYR A 174 14.47 -5.00 -16.29
C TYR A 174 15.76 -5.15 -17.10
N LYS A 175 16.44 -6.30 -16.99
CA LYS A 175 17.69 -6.57 -17.73
C LYS A 175 17.51 -6.45 -19.26
N PRO A 176 16.41 -6.93 -19.86
CA PRO A 176 16.17 -6.74 -21.29
C PRO A 176 16.00 -5.26 -21.68
N ILE A 177 15.35 -4.46 -20.83
CA ILE A 177 15.08 -3.03 -21.09
C ILE A 177 16.38 -2.23 -21.11
N TYR A 178 17.25 -2.40 -20.10
CA TYR A 178 18.57 -1.76 -20.08
C TYR A 178 19.46 -2.20 -21.24
N THR A 179 19.42 -3.48 -21.60
CA THR A 179 20.15 -4.02 -22.76
C THR A 179 19.73 -3.30 -24.04
N LEU A 180 18.42 -3.18 -24.26
CA LEU A 180 17.86 -2.52 -25.43
C LEU A 180 18.22 -1.02 -25.47
N TYR A 181 18.16 -0.33 -24.33
CA TYR A 181 18.54 1.09 -24.24
C TYR A 181 20.01 1.32 -24.60
N ILE A 182 20.92 0.48 -24.10
CA ILE A 182 22.35 0.56 -24.44
C ILE A 182 22.56 0.29 -25.93
N LEU A 183 21.94 -0.75 -26.49
CA LEU A 183 22.04 -1.10 -27.91
C LEU A 183 21.50 0.03 -28.80
N ASN A 184 20.35 0.61 -28.45
CA ASN A 184 19.78 1.73 -29.18
C ASN A 184 20.72 2.95 -29.19
N ASN A 185 21.41 3.24 -28.08
CA ASN A 185 22.41 4.32 -28.04
C ASN A 185 23.69 4.01 -28.82
N ILE A 186 24.06 2.74 -28.96
CA ILE A 186 25.18 2.32 -29.82
C ILE A 186 24.80 2.47 -31.29
N LEU A 187 23.57 2.12 -31.66
CA LEU A 187 23.09 2.13 -33.04
C LEU A 187 22.79 3.54 -33.57
N ASN A 188 22.49 4.51 -32.69
CA ASN A 188 22.17 5.90 -33.06
C ASN A 188 23.35 6.86 -32.87
N LYS A 189 24.58 6.36 -32.74
CA LYS A 189 25.83 7.12 -32.83
C LYS A 189 26.46 6.92 -34.19
#